data_AF-A0A0K8REJ5-F1
#
_entry.id   AF-A0A0K8REJ5-F1
#
_cell.length_a   1.000
_cell.length_b   1.000
_cell.length_c   1.000
_cell.angle_alpha   90.00
_cell.angle_beta   90.00
_cell.angle_gamma   90.00
#
_symmetry.space_group_name_H-M   'P 1'
#
loop_
_entity.id
_entity.type
_entity.pdbx_description
1 polymer ?
#
loop_
_entity_poly.entity_id
_entity_poly.type
_entity_poly.pdbx_seq_one_letter_code
_entity_poly.pdbx_strand_id
1 'polypeptide(L)'
;MKASIAALCFLVALSCVIAQLSEEVCRQPLPFSMCAPNSTRRIYSFFNATNQCLGYDGCGNGTNIFDSLGECINGCPHGSHHPPGGRVTGTH
;
A
#
# COMPACT_ATOMS: atom_id res chain seq x y z
N MET A 1 -1.68 14.10 35.40
CA MET A 1 -0.50 14.33 34.53
C MET A 1 0.21 13.05 34.07
N LYS A 2 0.16 11.91 34.78
CA LYS A 2 0.80 10.65 34.34
C LYS A 2 -0.06 9.80 33.40
N ALA A 3 -1.38 9.77 33.62
CA ALA A 3 -2.32 8.99 32.80
C ALA A 3 -2.46 9.53 31.36
N SER A 4 -2.31 10.85 31.18
CA SER A 4 -2.38 11.50 29.86
C SER A 4 -1.21 11.14 28.95
N ILE A 5 -0.01 10.92 29.51
CA ILE A 5 1.19 10.55 28.76
C ILE A 5 1.04 9.11 28.22
N ALA A 6 0.56 8.18 29.05
CA ALA A 6 0.33 6.81 28.63
C ALA A 6 -0.73 6.71 27.50
N ALA A 7 -1.82 7.47 27.61
CA ALA A 7 -2.86 7.51 26.58
C ALA A 7 -2.33 8.06 25.23
N LEU A 8 -1.50 9.10 25.27
CA LEU A 8 -0.85 9.64 24.07
C LEU A 8 0.11 8.62 23.43
N CYS A 9 0.87 7.86 24.22
CA CYS A 9 1.75 6.81 23.71
C CYS A 9 0.98 5.68 22.99
N PHE A 10 -0.18 5.29 23.50
CA PHE A 10 -1.04 4.28 22.84
C PHE A 10 -1.64 4.79 21.53
N LEU A 11 -2.06 6.06 21.47
CA LEU A 11 -2.59 6.66 20.23
C LEU A 11 -1.52 6.80 19.16
N VAL A 12 -0.29 7.18 19.53
CA VAL A 12 0.86 7.23 18.60
C VAL A 12 1.19 5.83 18.08
N ALA A 13 1.20 4.80 18.95
CA ALA A 13 1.43 3.42 18.53
C ALA A 13 0.35 2.89 17.57
N LEU A 14 -0.92 3.31 17.76
CA LEU A 14 -2.03 2.93 16.86
C LEU A 14 -1.96 3.67 15.51
N SER A 15 -1.36 4.87 15.46
CA SER A 15 -1.12 5.59 14.19
C SER A 15 0.04 5.01 13.36
N CYS A 16 0.86 4.13 13.93
CA CYS A 16 1.86 3.33 13.19
C CYS A 16 1.24 2.13 12.45
N VAL A 17 -0.09 1.97 12.48
CA VAL A 17 -0.77 0.94 11.68
C VAL A 17 -0.63 1.33 10.22
N ILE A 18 0.20 0.55 9.52
CA ILE A 18 0.39 0.53 8.07
C ILE A 18 -0.95 0.84 7.41
N ALA A 19 -1.07 2.00 6.78
CA ALA A 19 -2.32 2.43 6.15
C ALA A 19 -2.63 1.49 4.98
N GLN A 20 -3.47 0.48 5.23
CA GLN A 20 -4.00 -0.39 4.18
C GLN A 20 -4.93 0.44 3.30
N LEU A 21 -4.74 0.33 1.99
CA LEU A 21 -5.63 0.93 1.01
C LEU A 21 -6.89 0.09 0.86
N SER A 22 -8.00 0.77 0.55
CA SER A 22 -9.22 0.09 0.11
C SER A 22 -8.98 -0.65 -1.21
N GLU A 23 -9.74 -1.73 -1.43
CA GLU A 23 -9.63 -2.52 -2.66
C GLU A 23 -9.90 -1.67 -3.91
N GLU A 24 -10.83 -0.71 -3.82
CA GLU A 24 -11.12 0.24 -4.88
C GLU A 24 -9.87 1.03 -5.28
N VAL A 25 -9.14 1.60 -4.31
CA VAL A 25 -7.94 2.40 -4.61
C VAL A 25 -6.82 1.53 -5.16
N CYS A 26 -6.63 0.31 -4.65
CA CYS A 26 -5.64 -0.62 -5.19
C CYS A 26 -5.94 -1.01 -6.65
N ARG A 27 -7.22 -1.07 -7.03
CA ARG A 27 -7.65 -1.44 -8.39
C ARG A 27 -7.79 -0.26 -9.35
N GLN A 28 -7.57 0.96 -8.89
CA GLN A 28 -7.62 2.14 -9.76
C GLN A 28 -6.56 2.08 -10.87
N PRO A 29 -6.85 2.65 -12.06
CA PRO A 29 -5.85 2.76 -13.12
C PRO A 29 -4.58 3.47 -12.64
N LEU A 30 -3.44 2.88 -12.94
CA LEU A 30 -2.13 3.44 -12.60
C LEU A 30 -1.71 4.49 -13.64
N PRO A 31 -1.45 5.74 -13.22
CA PRO A 31 -0.88 6.74 -14.11
C PRO A 31 0.62 6.43 -14.33
N PHE A 32 0.97 6.00 -15.52
CA PHE A 32 2.37 5.88 -15.92
C PHE A 32 2.91 7.26 -16.31
N SER A 33 3.90 7.74 -15.58
CA SER A 33 4.57 9.01 -15.86
C SER A 33 5.82 8.81 -16.71
N MET A 34 6.14 9.81 -17.53
CA MET A 34 7.44 9.89 -18.19
C MET A 34 8.50 10.29 -17.15
N CYS A 35 9.55 9.49 -17.05
CA CYS A 35 10.66 9.75 -16.15
C CYS A 35 11.67 10.73 -16.73
N ALA A 36 12.24 11.56 -15.85
CA ALA A 36 13.38 12.39 -16.20
C ALA A 36 14.63 11.50 -16.45
N PRO A 37 15.64 12.00 -17.17
CA PRO A 37 16.89 11.28 -17.36
C PRO A 37 17.49 10.84 -16.01
N ASN A 38 17.85 9.56 -15.89
CA ASN A 38 18.42 8.94 -14.68
C ASN A 38 17.52 8.98 -13.43
N SER A 39 16.20 9.22 -13.56
CA SER A 39 15.27 9.20 -12.42
C SER A 39 14.46 7.91 -12.29
N THR A 40 14.67 6.94 -13.18
CA THR A 40 13.99 5.66 -13.17
C THR A 40 14.48 4.79 -12.01
N ARG A 41 13.54 4.20 -11.27
CA ARG A 41 13.80 3.23 -10.20
C ARG A 41 12.82 2.08 -10.28
N ARG A 42 13.15 0.96 -9.64
CA ARG A 42 12.21 -0.14 -9.43
C ARG A 42 11.12 0.31 -8.47
N ILE A 43 9.87 0.29 -8.90
CA ILE A 43 8.69 0.55 -8.06
C ILE A 43 7.70 -0.61 -8.19
N TYR A 44 6.79 -0.72 -7.23
CA TYR A 44 5.80 -1.79 -7.14
C TYR A 44 4.40 -1.21 -7.05
N SER A 45 3.44 -1.83 -7.73
CA SER A 45 2.03 -1.42 -7.70
C SER A 45 1.12 -2.64 -7.78
N PHE A 46 -0.07 -2.55 -7.20
CA PHE A 46 -1.13 -3.53 -7.42
C PHE A 46 -1.76 -3.32 -8.79
N PHE A 47 -1.69 -4.34 -9.64
CA PHE A 47 -2.29 -4.32 -10.96
C PHE A 47 -3.60 -5.09 -10.95
N ASN A 48 -4.70 -4.41 -11.24
CA ASN A 48 -6.01 -5.04 -11.35
C ASN A 48 -6.04 -6.14 -12.42
N ALA A 49 -5.36 -5.92 -13.55
CA ALA A 49 -5.33 -6.85 -14.68
C ALA A 49 -4.72 -8.22 -14.33
N THR A 50 -3.68 -8.24 -13.50
CA THR A 50 -3.04 -9.48 -13.02
C THR A 50 -3.52 -9.90 -11.64
N ASN A 51 -4.32 -9.04 -10.97
CA ASN A 51 -4.83 -9.20 -9.62
C ASN A 51 -3.69 -9.42 -8.59
N GLN A 52 -2.59 -8.69 -8.77
CA GLN A 52 -1.29 -8.96 -8.15
C GLN A 52 -0.41 -7.69 -8.04
N CYS A 53 0.50 -7.66 -7.06
CA CYS A 53 1.54 -6.65 -6.93
C CYS A 53 2.72 -7.01 -7.85
N LEU A 54 3.07 -6.13 -8.78
CA LEU A 54 4.16 -6.33 -9.72
C LEU A 54 5.13 -5.17 -9.69
N GLY A 55 6.42 -5.49 -9.88
CA GLY A 55 7.48 -4.50 -9.98
C GLY A 55 7.77 -4.09 -11.42
N TYR A 56 7.96 -2.80 -11.65
CA TYR A 56 8.31 -2.23 -12.96
C TYR A 56 9.27 -1.06 -12.79
N ASP A 57 9.95 -0.70 -13.88
CA ASP A 57 10.82 0.46 -13.90
C ASP A 57 9.97 1.71 -14.18
N GLY A 58 10.03 2.65 -13.25
CA GLY A 58 9.23 3.87 -13.29
C GLY A 58 9.77 4.94 -12.35
N CYS A 59 8.94 5.93 -12.07
CA CYS A 59 9.27 7.05 -11.20
C CYS A 59 7.99 7.69 -10.68
N GLY A 60 8.16 8.66 -9.78
CA GLY A 60 7.05 9.33 -9.11
C GLY A 60 6.62 8.60 -7.84
N ASN A 61 5.57 9.13 -7.25
CA ASN A 61 4.94 8.63 -6.03
C ASN A 61 3.42 8.68 -6.24
N GLY A 62 2.70 7.86 -5.48
CA GLY A 62 1.25 7.79 -5.53
C GLY A 62 0.74 6.75 -4.55
N THR A 63 -0.57 6.72 -4.32
CA THR A 63 -1.15 5.82 -3.31
C THR A 63 -0.88 4.36 -3.62
N ASN A 64 -0.89 3.98 -4.90
CA ASN A 64 -0.57 2.62 -5.38
C ASN A 64 0.85 2.55 -6.00
N ILE A 65 1.83 3.30 -5.46
CA ILE A 65 3.24 3.22 -5.88
C ILE A 65 4.09 3.03 -4.62
N PHE A 66 4.78 1.89 -4.55
CA PHE A 66 5.55 1.45 -3.40
C PHE A 66 7.02 1.19 -3.79
N ASP A 67 7.93 1.33 -2.84
CA ASP A 67 9.37 1.14 -3.07
C ASP A 67 9.79 -0.34 -2.92
N SER A 68 8.91 -1.19 -2.36
CA SER A 68 9.13 -2.63 -2.26
C SER A 68 7.87 -3.46 -2.51
N LEU A 69 8.07 -4.74 -2.89
CA LEU A 69 6.97 -5.71 -3.05
C LEU A 69 6.22 -5.93 -1.74
N GLY A 70 6.94 -5.99 -0.61
CA GLY A 70 6.34 -6.18 0.71
C GLY A 70 5.43 -5.02 1.11
N GLU A 71 5.85 -3.79 0.85
CA GLU A 71 5.00 -2.61 1.06
C GLU A 71 3.76 -2.63 0.16
N CYS A 72 3.88 -3.06 -1.10
CA CYS A 72 2.72 -3.21 -1.97
C CYS A 72 1.72 -4.24 -1.43
N ILE A 73 2.20 -5.42 -0.99
CA ILE A 73 1.33 -6.47 -0.44
C ILE A 73 0.68 -6.00 0.87
N ASN A 74 1.42 -5.32 1.73
CA ASN A 74 0.89 -4.80 3.00
C ASN A 74 -0.08 -3.63 2.79
N GLY A 75 0.19 -2.76 1.82
CA GLY A 75 -0.67 -1.63 1.46
C GLY A 75 -1.92 -2.07 0.69
N CYS A 76 -1.80 -3.08 -0.17
CA CYS A 76 -2.88 -3.67 -0.97
C CYS A 76 -3.01 -5.17 -0.70
N PRO A 77 -3.56 -5.59 0.46
CA PRO A 77 -3.70 -6.99 0.86
C PRO A 77 -4.87 -7.69 0.15
N HIS A 78 -4.99 -7.46 -1.16
CA HIS A 78 -6.06 -7.95 -2.03
C HIS A 78 -5.48 -8.88 -3.09
N GLY A 79 -6.36 -9.55 -3.83
CA GLY A 79 -5.97 -10.34 -4.99
C GLY A 79 -5.25 -11.65 -4.66
N SER A 80 -4.47 -12.14 -5.63
CA SER A 80 -4.02 -13.54 -5.67
C SER A 80 -2.82 -13.86 -4.77
N HIS A 81 -2.21 -12.83 -4.17
CA HIS A 81 -1.11 -13.00 -3.22
C HIS A 81 -1.58 -13.22 -1.78
N HIS A 82 -2.87 -13.00 -1.52
CA HIS A 82 -3.45 -13.23 -0.21
C HIS A 82 -3.87 -14.69 -0.09
N PRO A 83 -3.32 -15.48 0.85
CA PRO A 83 -3.83 -16.82 1.08
C PRO A 83 -5.33 -16.74 1.45
N PRO A 84 -6.16 -17.69 0.97
CA PRO A 84 -7.59 -17.69 1.23
C PRO A 84 -7.81 -17.79 2.74
N GLY A 85 -8.19 -16.68 3.38
CA GLY A 85 -8.45 -16.65 4.83
C GLY A 85 -8.41 -15.28 5.49
N GLY A 86 -7.74 -14.28 4.93
CA GLY A 86 -7.65 -12.94 5.55
C GLY A 86 -8.65 -11.93 4.98
N ARG A 87 -9.87 -12.35 4.61
CA ARG A 87 -10.96 -11.40 4.39
C ARG A 87 -11.37 -10.85 5.75
N VAL A 88 -10.73 -9.77 6.19
CA VAL A 88 -11.32 -8.93 7.22
C VAL A 88 -12.54 -8.31 6.55
N THR A 89 -13.70 -8.89 6.82
CA THR A 89 -15.00 -8.35 6.45
C THR A 89 -15.12 -6.97 7.08
N GLY A 90 -14.78 -5.93 6.32
CA GLY A 90 -15.13 -4.56 6.65
C GLY A 90 -16.64 -4.44 6.54
N THR A 91 -17.32 -4.49 7.68
CA THR A 91 -18.75 -4.19 7.77
C THR A 91 -18.95 -2.70 7.56
N HIS A 92 -19.89 -2.40 6.66
CA HIS A 92 -20.44 -1.09 6.31
C HIS A 92 -21.10 -0.38 7.51
#